data_AF-A0A1G3KKV9-F1
#
_entry.id   AF-A0A1G3KKV9-F1
#
_cell.length_a   1.000
_cell.length_b   1.000
_cell.length_c   1.000
_cell.angle_alpha   90.00
_cell.angle_beta   90.00
_cell.angle_gamma   90.00
#
_symmetry.space_group_name_H-M   'P 1'
#
loop_
_entity.id
_entity.type
_entity.pdbx_description
1 polymer ?
#
loop_
_entity_poly.entity_id
_entity_poly.type
_entity_poly.pdbx_seq_one_letter_code
_entity_poly.pdbx_strand_id
1 'polypeptide(L)'
;MPKAGFNRSAAALVAIAAVATPAAASDGTSFAIFARVPTVCQVSVASNPSLPFQAGANNLGTMTELCNSMAGYTVTLNHPAGLTDAWVEIGSARVPISATATHTVIVDAASAEFRERPLRLVLSEDDLHGGDVALSLDAQPKGPVF
;
A
#
# COMPACT_ATOMS: atom_id res chain seq x y z
N MET A 1 -67.18 76.87 24.77
CA MET A 1 -66.70 76.65 23.38
C MET A 1 -65.37 75.88 23.43
N PRO A 2 -65.00 75.12 22.37
CA PRO A 2 -64.60 73.68 22.47
C PRO A 2 -63.05 73.45 22.45
N LYS A 3 -62.44 72.25 22.28
CA LYS A 3 -62.89 70.94 21.70
C LYS A 3 -61.95 69.76 22.04
N ALA A 4 -62.51 68.57 22.37
CA ALA A 4 -61.89 67.22 22.34
C ALA A 4 -60.62 66.95 23.22
N GLY A 5 -60.32 65.75 23.73
CA GLY A 5 -60.94 64.43 23.60
C GLY A 5 -60.14 63.47 22.71
N PHE A 6 -59.42 62.49 23.27
CA PHE A 6 -58.96 61.30 22.53
C PHE A 6 -58.66 60.10 23.44
N ASN A 7 -59.20 58.93 23.08
CA ASN A 7 -59.02 57.67 23.82
C ASN A 7 -57.63 57.06 23.57
N ARG A 8 -57.06 56.39 24.58
CA ARG A 8 -55.89 55.51 24.41
C ARG A 8 -56.34 54.05 24.46
N SER A 9 -56.40 53.42 23.29
CA SER A 9 -56.63 51.97 23.16
C SER A 9 -55.47 51.19 23.77
N ALA A 10 -55.76 50.27 24.68
CA ALA A 10 -54.78 49.31 25.17
C ALA A 10 -54.67 48.14 24.17
N ALA A 11 -53.48 47.92 23.61
CA ALA A 11 -53.22 46.79 22.74
C ALA A 11 -52.94 45.53 23.58
N ALA A 12 -53.70 44.46 23.35
CA ALA A 12 -53.47 43.17 24.01
C ALA A 12 -52.34 42.40 23.31
N LEU A 13 -51.27 42.09 24.04
CA LEU A 13 -50.20 41.20 23.60
C LEU A 13 -50.66 39.74 23.72
N VAL A 14 -50.90 39.09 22.58
CA VAL A 14 -51.14 37.64 22.54
C VAL A 14 -49.80 36.91 22.54
N ALA A 15 -49.48 36.24 23.64
CA ALA A 15 -48.29 35.39 23.73
C ALA A 15 -48.51 34.09 22.96
N ILE A 16 -47.77 33.89 21.86
CA ILE A 16 -47.78 32.65 21.10
C ILE A 16 -46.90 31.64 21.84
N ALA A 17 -47.53 30.66 22.51
CA ALA A 17 -46.82 29.56 23.14
C ALA A 17 -46.28 28.60 22.05
N ALA A 18 -44.97 28.67 21.79
CA ALA A 18 -44.31 27.74 20.90
C ALA A 18 -44.22 26.35 21.56
N VAL A 19 -45.06 25.42 21.13
CA VAL A 19 -44.95 24.00 21.49
C VAL A 19 -43.73 23.40 20.79
N ALA A 20 -42.62 23.30 21.51
CA ALA A 20 -41.45 22.57 21.06
C ALA A 20 -41.77 21.08 21.01
N THR A 21 -41.87 20.52 19.81
CA THR A 21 -41.92 19.07 19.61
C THR A 21 -40.57 18.45 19.98
N PRO A 22 -40.51 17.40 20.81
CA PRO A 22 -39.26 16.70 21.05
C PRO A 22 -38.79 16.06 19.74
N ALA A 23 -37.56 16.35 19.33
CA ALA A 23 -36.93 15.62 18.25
C ALA A 23 -36.80 14.16 18.68
N ALA A 24 -37.37 13.24 17.89
CA ALA A 24 -37.14 11.82 18.09
C ALA A 24 -35.65 11.55 17.95
N ALA A 25 -35.01 11.09 19.03
CA ALA A 25 -33.65 10.60 18.96
C ALA A 25 -33.65 9.37 18.05
N SER A 26 -32.90 9.45 16.94
CA SER A 26 -32.70 8.29 16.08
C SER A 26 -31.89 7.26 16.85
N ASP A 27 -32.55 6.24 17.40
CA ASP A 27 -31.90 5.01 17.87
C ASP A 27 -31.18 4.36 16.68
N GLY A 28 -29.91 4.72 16.51
CA GLY A 28 -29.10 4.34 15.37
C GLY A 28 -28.71 2.86 15.44
N THR A 29 -29.49 2.00 14.80
CA THR A 29 -29.19 0.57 14.67
C THR A 29 -27.86 0.39 13.94
N SER A 30 -26.82 -0.05 14.65
CA SER A 30 -25.51 -0.34 14.06
C SER A 30 -25.48 -1.76 13.49
N PHE A 31 -25.11 -1.88 12.22
CA PHE A 31 -24.85 -3.16 11.56
C PHE A 31 -23.34 -3.38 11.48
N ALA A 32 -22.85 -4.49 12.01
CA ALA A 32 -21.46 -4.92 11.88
C ALA A 32 -21.37 -6.06 10.87
N ILE A 33 -20.54 -5.88 9.83
CA ILE A 33 -20.25 -6.91 8.83
C ILE A 33 -18.85 -7.46 9.12
N PHE A 34 -18.76 -8.76 9.32
CA PHE A 34 -17.48 -9.46 9.50
C PHE A 34 -17.25 -10.40 8.31
N ALA A 35 -16.08 -10.29 7.69
CA ALA A 35 -15.62 -11.18 6.63
C ALA A 35 -14.22 -11.69 6.95
N ARG A 36 -13.89 -12.89 6.49
CA ARG A 36 -12.51 -13.39 6.46
C ARG A 36 -12.01 -13.27 5.03
N VAL A 37 -10.93 -12.52 4.85
CA VAL A 37 -10.25 -12.35 3.56
C VAL A 37 -8.91 -13.07 3.66
N PRO A 38 -8.54 -13.92 2.69
CA PRO A 38 -7.28 -14.62 2.75
C PRO A 38 -6.09 -13.66 2.69
N THR A 39 -4.98 -14.05 3.29
CA THR A 39 -3.74 -13.28 3.18
C THR A 39 -3.16 -13.45 1.78
N VAL A 40 -3.05 -12.35 1.04
CA VAL A 40 -2.53 -12.30 -0.33
C VAL A 40 -1.32 -11.38 -0.33
N CYS A 41 -0.15 -11.95 -0.62
CA CYS A 41 1.07 -11.20 -0.90
C CYS A 41 1.65 -11.74 -2.21
N GLN A 42 1.87 -10.83 -3.16
CA GLN A 42 2.26 -11.12 -4.53
C GLN A 42 3.31 -10.12 -4.97
N VAL A 43 4.25 -10.61 -5.76
CA VAL A 43 5.23 -9.81 -6.49
C VAL A 43 5.20 -10.24 -7.94
N SER A 44 5.23 -9.27 -8.84
CA SER A 44 5.35 -9.50 -10.28
C SER A 44 6.33 -8.50 -10.88
N VAL A 45 6.91 -8.84 -12.03
CA VAL A 45 7.76 -7.93 -12.78
C VAL A 45 7.21 -7.79 -14.20
N ALA A 46 6.75 -6.59 -14.54
CA ALA A 46 6.40 -6.23 -15.91
C ALA A 46 7.71 -6.06 -16.71
N SER A 47 8.17 -7.16 -17.31
CA SER A 47 9.46 -7.28 -17.97
C SER A 47 9.33 -7.81 -19.41
N ASN A 48 10.25 -7.39 -20.28
CA ASN A 48 10.49 -8.02 -21.58
C ASN A 48 11.97 -8.45 -21.64
N PRO A 49 12.36 -9.58 -21.00
CA PRO A 49 13.71 -10.09 -21.04
C PRO A 49 13.92 -10.89 -22.34
N SER A 50 13.84 -10.21 -23.48
CA SER A 50 14.16 -10.79 -24.79
C SER A 50 15.65 -10.69 -25.16
N LEU A 51 16.45 -10.09 -24.27
CA LEU A 51 17.90 -9.93 -24.40
C LEU A 51 18.62 -10.67 -23.25
N PRO A 52 19.74 -11.34 -23.52
CA PRO A 52 20.54 -11.98 -22.48
C PRO A 52 21.19 -10.95 -21.55
N PHE A 53 21.40 -11.33 -20.30
CA PHE A 53 22.08 -10.50 -19.31
C PHE A 53 23.48 -10.07 -19.76
N GLN A 54 23.84 -8.83 -19.45
CA GLN A 54 25.11 -8.17 -19.78
C GLN A 54 25.82 -7.67 -18.52
N ALA A 55 27.08 -7.27 -18.67
CA ALA A 55 27.85 -6.68 -17.59
C ALA A 55 27.29 -5.29 -17.25
N GLY A 56 27.39 -4.90 -15.98
CA GLY A 56 26.73 -3.70 -15.49
C GLY A 56 25.23 -3.89 -15.37
N ALA A 57 24.46 -2.83 -15.65
CA ALA A 57 23.10 -2.68 -15.14
C ALA A 57 22.01 -3.07 -16.15
N ASN A 58 21.41 -4.23 -15.90
CA ASN A 58 20.32 -4.83 -16.67
C ASN A 58 18.96 -4.34 -16.15
N ASN A 59 18.10 -3.85 -17.04
CA ASN A 59 16.76 -3.41 -16.65
C ASN A 59 15.79 -4.60 -16.61
N LEU A 60 15.26 -4.91 -15.44
CA LEU A 60 14.25 -5.95 -15.28
C LEU A 60 12.82 -5.40 -15.49
N GLY A 61 12.64 -4.08 -15.62
CA GLY A 61 11.34 -3.45 -15.80
C GLY A 61 10.76 -2.92 -14.49
N THR A 62 9.44 -2.99 -14.34
CA THR A 62 8.75 -2.51 -13.13
C THR A 62 8.34 -3.69 -12.26
N MET A 63 8.81 -3.71 -11.02
CA MET A 63 8.34 -4.62 -9.98
C MET A 63 7.09 -4.04 -9.33
N THR A 64 6.00 -4.81 -9.32
CA THR A 64 4.75 -4.48 -8.63
C THR A 64 4.61 -5.41 -7.43
N GLU A 65 4.42 -4.81 -6.26
CA GLU A 65 4.29 -5.46 -4.96
C GLU A 65 2.87 -5.20 -4.44
N LEU A 66 2.16 -6.26 -4.04
CA LEU A 66 0.83 -6.17 -3.44
C LEU A 66 0.78 -7.12 -2.25
N CYS A 67 0.61 -6.61 -1.02
CA CYS A 67 0.44 -7.46 0.15
C CYS A 67 -0.55 -6.86 1.16
N ASN A 68 -1.52 -7.69 1.59
CA ASN A 68 -2.54 -7.30 2.56
C ASN A 68 -2.23 -7.70 4.01
N SER A 69 -1.06 -8.28 4.30
CA SER A 69 -0.68 -8.64 5.68
C SER A 69 -0.36 -7.40 6.52
N MET A 70 -1.11 -7.19 7.59
CA MET A 70 -0.88 -6.09 8.55
C MET A 70 0.46 -6.19 9.28
N ALA A 71 1.08 -7.38 9.33
CA ALA A 71 2.42 -7.57 9.91
C ALA A 71 3.55 -7.31 8.89
N GLY A 72 3.21 -6.98 7.64
CA GLY A 72 4.16 -6.76 6.55
C GLY A 72 4.52 -8.02 5.76
N TYR A 73 5.60 -7.95 5.00
CA TYR A 73 6.06 -9.00 4.09
C TYR A 73 7.55 -8.91 3.81
N THR A 74 8.10 -9.98 3.28
CA THR A 74 9.42 -10.00 2.63
C THR A 74 9.25 -10.25 1.13
N VAL A 75 10.11 -9.63 0.32
CA VAL A 75 10.34 -10.05 -1.06
C VAL A 75 11.72 -10.65 -1.15
N THR A 76 11.80 -11.89 -1.59
CA THR A 76 13.03 -12.65 -1.75
C THR A 76 13.36 -12.78 -3.23
N LEU A 77 14.56 -12.37 -3.63
CA LEU A 77 15.14 -12.69 -4.92
C LEU A 77 15.82 -14.05 -4.82
N ASN A 78 15.41 -15.01 -5.64
CA ASN A 78 16.14 -16.24 -5.89
C ASN A 78 17.10 -16.01 -7.06
N HIS A 79 18.34 -16.49 -6.92
CA HIS A 79 19.43 -16.28 -7.87
C HIS A 79 20.45 -17.44 -7.78
N PRO A 80 21.31 -17.65 -8.78
CA PRO A 80 22.45 -18.55 -8.63
C PRO A 80 23.40 -18.04 -7.53
N ALA A 81 24.08 -18.97 -6.85
CA ALA A 81 25.24 -18.63 -6.03
C ALA A 81 26.45 -18.31 -6.93
N GLY A 82 27.46 -17.62 -6.38
CA GLY A 82 28.65 -17.22 -7.11
C GLY A 82 28.58 -15.84 -7.79
N LEU A 83 27.47 -15.10 -7.63
CA LEU A 83 27.35 -13.72 -8.10
C LEU A 83 28.22 -12.79 -7.24
N THR A 84 29.38 -12.41 -7.74
CA THR A 84 30.39 -11.59 -7.07
C THR A 84 30.23 -10.12 -7.40
N ASP A 85 30.17 -9.28 -6.36
CA ASP A 85 29.89 -7.84 -6.45
C ASP A 85 28.59 -7.47 -7.19
N ALA A 86 27.62 -8.38 -7.26
CA ALA A 86 26.30 -8.13 -7.83
C ALA A 86 25.33 -7.41 -6.85
N TRP A 87 24.39 -6.64 -7.38
CA TRP A 87 23.32 -6.01 -6.59
C TRP A 87 22.04 -5.81 -7.39
N VAL A 88 20.90 -5.70 -6.69
CA VAL A 88 19.68 -5.15 -7.29
C VAL A 88 19.49 -3.68 -6.93
N GLU A 89 18.89 -2.93 -7.84
CA GLU A 89 18.42 -1.57 -7.63
C GLU A 89 16.89 -1.57 -7.66
N ILE A 90 16.26 -1.06 -6.61
CA ILE A 90 14.80 -1.07 -6.41
C ILE A 90 14.35 0.36 -6.13
N GLY A 91 13.87 1.05 -7.16
CA GLY A 91 13.74 2.50 -7.12
C GLY A 91 15.12 3.14 -6.97
N SER A 92 15.36 3.77 -5.82
CA SER A 92 16.66 4.36 -5.44
C SER A 92 17.47 3.52 -4.45
N ALA A 93 16.93 2.39 -3.96
CA ALA A 93 17.62 1.53 -3.00
C ALA A 93 18.53 0.52 -3.72
N ARG A 94 19.77 0.37 -3.24
CA ARG A 94 20.71 -0.67 -3.68
C ARG A 94 20.77 -1.77 -2.62
N VAL A 95 20.52 -3.03 -3.03
CA VAL A 95 20.62 -4.20 -2.15
C VAL A 95 21.67 -5.15 -2.73
N PRO A 96 22.80 -5.41 -2.04
CA PRO A 96 23.80 -6.37 -2.50
C PRO A 96 23.23 -7.78 -2.50
N ILE A 97 23.57 -8.56 -3.53
CA ILE A 97 23.20 -9.97 -3.64
C ILE A 97 24.21 -10.81 -2.85
N SER A 98 23.74 -11.85 -2.17
CA SER A 98 24.62 -12.77 -1.45
C SER A 98 25.41 -13.64 -2.44
N ALA A 99 26.73 -13.46 -2.51
CA ALA A 99 27.60 -14.29 -3.35
C ALA A 99 27.61 -15.79 -2.96
N THR A 100 27.24 -16.14 -1.73
CA THR A 100 27.32 -17.52 -1.20
C THR A 100 25.96 -18.21 -1.02
N ALA A 101 24.85 -17.45 -1.08
CA ALA A 101 23.50 -18.01 -0.99
C ALA A 101 22.86 -18.09 -2.38
N THR A 102 21.70 -18.76 -2.46
CA THR A 102 20.85 -18.81 -3.66
C THR A 102 19.60 -17.93 -3.54
N HIS A 103 19.52 -17.15 -2.46
CA HIS A 103 18.42 -16.25 -2.17
C HIS A 103 18.90 -15.05 -1.36
N THR A 104 18.31 -13.89 -1.63
CA THR A 104 18.57 -12.63 -0.94
C THR A 104 17.24 -11.94 -0.64
N VAL A 105 17.00 -11.50 0.60
CA VAL A 105 15.85 -10.66 0.93
C VAL A 105 16.10 -9.25 0.41
N ILE A 106 15.29 -8.81 -0.55
CA ILE A 106 15.45 -7.54 -1.25
C ILE A 106 14.44 -6.47 -0.83
N VAL A 107 13.36 -6.87 -0.17
CA VAL A 107 12.41 -5.97 0.49
C VAL A 107 12.02 -6.58 1.83
N ASP A 108 12.03 -5.76 2.87
CA ASP A 108 11.56 -6.12 4.21
C ASP A 108 10.57 -5.05 4.69
N ALA A 109 9.28 -5.26 4.41
CA ALA A 109 8.22 -4.29 4.71
C ALA A 109 7.55 -4.60 6.05
N ALA A 110 7.19 -3.56 6.82
CA ALA A 110 6.59 -3.70 8.16
C ALA A 110 5.05 -3.59 8.17
N SER A 111 4.42 -3.39 7.01
CA SER A 111 2.98 -3.14 6.88
C SER A 111 2.43 -3.65 5.56
N ALA A 112 1.09 -3.75 5.47
CA ALA A 112 0.38 -4.00 4.22
C ALA A 112 0.57 -2.82 3.26
N GLU A 113 0.93 -3.09 2.01
CA GLU A 113 1.28 -2.07 1.02
C GLU A 113 0.98 -2.51 -0.41
N PHE A 114 0.79 -1.51 -1.28
CA PHE A 114 0.90 -1.64 -2.72
C PHE A 114 2.01 -0.70 -3.20
N ARG A 115 2.96 -1.20 -3.99
CA ARG A 115 4.08 -0.41 -4.53
C ARG A 115 4.39 -0.81 -5.97
N GLU A 116 4.83 0.16 -6.76
CA GLU A 116 5.42 -0.06 -8.07
C GLU A 116 6.79 0.63 -8.10
N ARG A 117 7.84 -0.11 -8.45
CA ARG A 117 9.22 0.38 -8.42
C ARG A 117 10.02 -0.17 -9.61
N PRO A 118 10.87 0.63 -10.26
CA PRO A 118 11.78 0.08 -11.27
C PRO A 118 12.75 -0.89 -10.59
N LEU A 119 13.01 -2.01 -11.24
CA LEU A 119 13.90 -3.08 -10.79
C LEU A 119 15.04 -3.25 -11.81
N ARG A 120 16.27 -3.22 -11.32
CA ARG A 120 17.48 -3.49 -12.13
C ARG A 120 18.35 -4.50 -11.42
N LEU A 121 19.04 -5.33 -12.20
CA LEU A 121 20.11 -6.21 -11.72
C LEU A 121 21.43 -5.71 -12.27
N VAL A 122 22.40 -5.46 -11.38
CA VAL A 122 23.76 -5.11 -11.77
C VAL A 122 24.67 -6.31 -11.53
N LEU A 123 25.40 -6.69 -12.58
CA LEU A 123 26.34 -7.82 -12.63
C LEU A 123 27.76 -7.32 -12.91
N SER A 124 28.75 -8.04 -12.40
CA SER A 124 30.15 -7.92 -12.83
C SER A 124 30.38 -8.61 -14.19
N GLU A 125 31.59 -8.48 -14.75
CA GLU A 125 31.97 -9.26 -15.95
C GLU A 125 32.14 -10.75 -15.61
N ASP A 126 32.65 -11.06 -14.42
CA ASP A 126 32.87 -12.43 -13.93
C ASP A 126 31.55 -13.21 -13.76
N ASP A 127 30.48 -12.54 -13.33
CA ASP A 127 29.15 -13.15 -13.13
C ASP A 127 28.58 -13.79 -14.40
N LEU A 128 28.92 -13.25 -15.58
CA LEU A 128 28.41 -13.73 -16.87
C LEU A 128 29.09 -15.01 -17.34
N HIS A 129 30.27 -15.33 -16.80
CA HIS A 129 30.98 -16.56 -17.13
C HIS A 129 30.36 -17.80 -16.48
N GLY A 130 29.42 -17.62 -15.53
CA GLY A 130 28.68 -18.69 -14.86
C GLY A 130 27.53 -19.34 -15.64
N GLY A 131 27.11 -18.75 -16.78
CA GLY A 131 25.98 -19.22 -17.59
C GLY A 131 24.70 -18.39 -17.44
N ASP A 132 23.55 -18.95 -17.83
CA ASP A 132 22.27 -18.24 -17.79
C ASP A 132 21.85 -17.88 -16.35
N VAL A 133 21.75 -16.59 -16.06
CA VAL A 133 21.34 -16.08 -14.74
C VAL A 133 19.82 -16.25 -14.57
N ALA A 134 19.41 -17.39 -14.03
CA ALA A 134 18.02 -17.65 -13.68
C ALA A 134 17.62 -16.87 -12.41
N LEU A 135 16.59 -16.02 -12.53
CA LEU A 135 16.07 -15.19 -11.44
C LEU A 135 14.59 -15.47 -11.22
N SER A 136 14.15 -15.43 -9.96
CA SER A 136 12.73 -15.31 -9.63
C SER A 136 12.52 -14.49 -8.36
N LEU A 137 11.32 -13.93 -8.21
CA LEU A 137 10.90 -13.23 -7.00
C LEU A 137 9.82 -14.05 -6.30
N ASP A 138 9.91 -14.14 -4.97
CA ASP A 138 8.86 -14.68 -4.11
C ASP A 138 8.48 -13.65 -3.04
N ALA A 139 7.20 -13.59 -2.68
CA ALA A 139 6.66 -12.62 -1.71
C ALA A 139 5.97 -13.34 -0.56
N GLN A 140 6.58 -13.32 0.62
CA GLN A 140 6.06 -14.03 1.78
C GLN A 140 5.42 -13.06 2.78
N PRO A 141 4.16 -13.31 3.23
CA PRO A 141 3.57 -12.54 4.32
C PRO A 141 4.33 -12.80 5.63
N LYS A 142 4.48 -11.75 6.44
CA LYS A 142 4.84 -11.89 7.85
C LYS A 142 3.58 -12.21 8.65
N GLY A 143 3.76 -12.94 9.77
CA GLY A 143 2.68 -13.24 10.70
C GLY A 143 1.75 -14.37 10.25
N PRO A 144 0.54 -14.48 10.82
CA PRO A 144 -0.40 -15.54 10.49
C PRO A 144 -1.00 -15.35 9.08
N VAL A 145 -1.10 -16.47 8.36
CA VAL A 145 -1.78 -16.59 7.06
C VAL A 145 -3.16 -17.20 7.29
N PHE A 146 -4.19 -16.62 6.67
CA PHE A 146 -5.59 -17.05 6.77
C PHE A 146 -6.20 -17.32 5.39
#